data_AF-A0A7S3UMU1-F1
#
_entry.id   AF-A0A7S3UMU1-F1
#
_cell.length_a   1.000
_cell.length_b   1.000
_cell.length_c   1.000
_cell.angle_alpha   90.00
_cell.angle_beta   90.00
_cell.angle_gamma   90.00
#
_symmetry.space_group_name_H-M   'P 1'
#
loop_
_entity.id
_entity.type
_entity.pdbx_description
1 polymer ?
#
loop_
_entity_poly.entity_id
_entity_poly.type
_entity_poly.pdbx_seq_one_letter_code
_entity_poly.pdbx_strand_id
1 'polypeptide(L)'
;NYVGIHATGFRDFLLKPELLRAIVDCGFEHPSEVQHEAIPQAILGTDILCQAKSGMGKTAVFVLAILQQLNVDEKDTDVKVLIMCHTRELAYQIKNEFDRFSKYFPNVKNGVVYGGVPISEDKEMLSKAHPQILIGTPGRVLALVRGKHLDLSHVEHFVLDECDKCLDKLDMRKDIQSVFVETPVKKQVMMFSATMSKEMREVCKRS
;
A
#
# COMPACT_ATOMS: atom_id res chain seq x y z
N ASN A 1 28.51 -8.12 31.64
CA ASN A 1 27.14 -7.59 31.87
C ASN A 1 26.47 -7.35 30.53
N TYR A 2 25.95 -8.43 29.93
CA TYR A 2 25.15 -8.40 28.70
C TYR A 2 23.71 -8.09 29.14
N VAL A 3 23.32 -6.82 29.08
CA VAL A 3 21.93 -6.42 29.34
C VAL A 3 21.12 -6.90 28.15
N GLY A 4 20.14 -7.77 28.42
CA GLY A 4 19.22 -8.28 27.41
C GLY A 4 18.51 -7.13 26.72
N ILE A 5 18.77 -6.98 25.42
CA ILE A 5 17.90 -6.22 24.54
C ILE A 5 16.57 -6.97 24.60
N HIS A 6 15.54 -6.36 25.19
CA HIS A 6 14.17 -6.83 25.01
C HIS A 6 13.95 -6.95 23.51
N ALA A 7 13.87 -8.18 22.99
CA ALA A 7 13.57 -8.39 21.58
C ALA A 7 12.16 -7.86 21.34
N THR A 8 12.07 -6.63 20.85
CA THR A 8 10.79 -5.98 20.57
C THR A 8 10.12 -6.75 19.44
N GLY A 9 8.93 -7.27 19.71
CA GLY A 9 8.16 -8.08 18.77
C GLY A 9 7.05 -7.26 18.14
N PHE A 10 6.39 -7.81 17.11
CA PHE A 10 5.20 -7.17 16.53
C PHE A 10 4.07 -6.91 17.53
N ARG A 11 4.06 -7.62 18.67
CA ARG A 11 3.11 -7.41 19.77
C ARG A 11 3.26 -6.04 20.44
N ASP A 12 4.44 -5.44 20.38
CA ASP A 12 4.71 -4.13 21.00
C ASP A 12 4.12 -2.96 20.19
N PHE A 13 3.70 -3.22 18.95
CA PHE A 13 3.04 -2.23 18.09
C PHE A 13 1.54 -2.08 18.38
N LEU A 14 0.97 -2.83 19.35
CA LEU A 14 -0.44 -2.76 19.75
C LEU A 14 -1.42 -2.93 18.57
N LEU A 15 -1.09 -3.86 17.66
CA LEU A 15 -1.91 -4.16 16.49
C LEU A 15 -3.20 -4.92 16.86
N LYS A 16 -4.19 -4.86 15.97
CA LYS A 16 -5.43 -5.65 16.04
C LYS A 16 -5.11 -7.14 16.26
N PRO A 17 -5.88 -7.86 17.12
CA PRO A 17 -5.64 -9.28 17.38
C PRO A 17 -5.61 -10.16 16.12
N GLU A 18 -6.47 -9.86 15.15
CA GLU A 18 -6.57 -10.53 13.85
C GLU A 18 -5.27 -10.37 13.05
N LEU A 19 -4.69 -9.17 13.07
CA LEU A 19 -3.44 -8.86 12.38
C LEU A 19 -2.25 -9.54 13.05
N LEU A 20 -2.16 -9.48 14.38
CA LEU A 20 -1.12 -10.18 15.14
C LEU A 20 -1.14 -11.69 14.88
N ARG A 21 -2.34 -12.28 14.79
CA ARG A 21 -2.50 -13.70 14.46
C ARG A 21 -1.99 -14.02 13.04
N ALA A 22 -2.31 -13.17 12.06
CA ALA A 22 -1.82 -13.35 10.69
C ALA A 22 -0.29 -13.22 10.58
N ILE A 23 0.31 -12.29 11.33
CA ILE A 23 1.77 -12.11 11.42
C ILE A 23 2.46 -13.38 11.92
N VAL A 24 1.93 -13.98 13.00
CA VAL A 24 2.46 -15.23 13.58
C VAL A 24 2.32 -16.39 12.59
N ASP A 25 1.17 -16.56 11.94
CA ASP A 25 0.95 -17.60 10.92
C ASP A 25 1.92 -17.47 9.73
N CYS A 26 2.35 -16.25 9.42
CA CYS A 26 3.31 -15.97 8.36
C CYS A 26 4.77 -16.23 8.77
N GLY A 27 5.02 -16.60 10.03
CA GLY A 27 6.36 -16.86 10.57
C GLY A 27 7.17 -15.61 10.90
N PHE A 28 6.52 -14.45 11.07
CA PHE A 28 7.20 -13.21 11.42
C PHE A 28 7.34 -13.09 12.94
N GLU A 29 8.56 -13.24 13.45
CA GLU A 29 8.85 -13.19 14.88
C GLU A 29 9.39 -11.80 15.31
N HIS A 30 10.34 -11.27 14.53
CA HIS A 30 11.03 -10.02 14.84
C HIS A 30 10.87 -9.01 13.69
N PRO A 31 10.49 -7.75 13.98
CA PRO A 31 10.45 -6.71 12.97
C PRO A 31 11.88 -6.36 12.53
N SER A 32 12.05 -6.04 11.25
CA SER A 32 13.28 -5.43 10.77
C SER A 32 13.43 -3.99 11.29
N GLU A 33 14.63 -3.41 11.20
CA GLU A 33 14.89 -2.03 11.64
C GLU A 33 13.91 -1.03 10.99
N VAL A 34 13.70 -1.12 9.68
CA VAL A 34 12.76 -0.24 8.96
C VAL A 34 11.31 -0.44 9.42
N GLN A 35 10.92 -1.66 9.81
CA GLN A 35 9.59 -1.92 10.34
C GLN A 35 9.43 -1.35 11.75
N HIS A 36 10.44 -1.51 12.59
CA HIS A 36 10.46 -0.99 13.95
C HIS A 36 10.36 0.54 13.98
N GLU A 37 11.02 1.22 13.05
CA GLU A 37 10.96 2.68 12.93
C GLU A 37 9.65 3.16 12.30
N ALA A 38 9.21 2.54 11.20
CA ALA A 38 8.14 3.08 10.38
C ALA A 38 6.74 2.67 10.83
N ILE A 39 6.53 1.44 11.31
CA ILE A 39 5.18 0.94 11.67
C ILE A 39 4.52 1.81 12.74
N PRO A 40 5.18 2.17 13.87
CA PRO A 40 4.54 2.97 14.91
C PRO A 40 4.07 4.35 14.42
N GLN A 41 4.78 4.97 13.48
CA GLN A 41 4.36 6.24 12.89
C GLN A 41 3.27 6.04 11.83
N ALA A 42 3.40 4.98 11.02
CA ALA A 42 2.44 4.69 9.96
C ALA A 42 1.06 4.33 10.51
N ILE A 43 0.95 3.58 11.61
CA ILE A 43 -0.35 3.24 12.23
C ILE A 43 -1.09 4.45 12.81
N LEU A 44 -0.39 5.57 13.06
CA LEU A 44 -0.98 6.82 13.55
C LEU A 44 -1.51 7.71 12.42
N GLY A 45 -1.41 7.27 11.16
CA GLY A 45 -1.84 8.05 10.00
C GLY A 45 -0.82 9.08 9.53
N THR A 46 0.41 9.06 10.06
CA THR A 46 1.48 9.98 9.63
C THR A 46 1.96 9.60 8.23
N ASP A 47 2.20 10.59 7.38
CA ASP A 47 2.80 10.38 6.07
C ASP A 47 4.22 9.81 6.18
N ILE A 48 4.55 8.86 5.30
CA ILE A 48 5.83 8.13 5.35
C ILE A 48 6.60 8.35 4.06
N LEU A 49 7.85 8.79 4.18
CA LEU A 49 8.84 8.71 3.10
C LEU A 49 9.97 7.79 3.54
N CYS A 50 9.97 6.56 3.05
CA CYS A 50 10.87 5.50 3.50
C CYS A 50 11.89 5.13 2.42
N GLN A 51 13.16 5.15 2.80
CA GLN A 51 14.27 4.65 1.97
C GLN A 51 14.93 3.47 2.69
N ALA A 52 14.83 2.27 2.14
CA ALA A 52 15.52 1.09 2.67
C ALA A 52 15.85 0.09 1.55
N LYS A 53 16.92 -0.70 1.73
CA LYS A 53 17.34 -1.70 0.74
C LYS A 53 16.24 -2.72 0.43
N SER A 54 16.30 -3.34 -0.75
CA SER A 54 15.40 -4.44 -1.10
C SER A 54 15.53 -5.60 -0.10
N GLY A 55 14.41 -6.28 0.18
CA GLY A 55 14.38 -7.37 1.17
C GLY A 55 14.30 -6.92 2.63
N MET A 56 14.36 -5.62 2.94
CA MET A 56 14.27 -5.11 4.32
C MET A 56 12.84 -5.09 4.89
N GLY A 57 11.84 -5.58 4.15
CA GLY A 57 10.46 -5.68 4.64
C GLY A 57 9.64 -4.39 4.55
N LYS A 58 9.97 -3.48 3.63
CA LYS A 58 9.22 -2.23 3.36
C LYS A 58 7.73 -2.49 3.06
N THR A 59 7.43 -3.52 2.27
CA THR A 59 6.06 -3.88 1.90
C THR A 59 5.20 -4.17 3.13
N ALA A 60 5.74 -4.93 4.09
CA ALA A 60 5.02 -5.21 5.33
C ALA A 60 4.74 -3.95 6.17
N VAL A 61 5.54 -2.88 6.06
CA VAL A 61 5.29 -1.61 6.77
C VAL A 61 3.91 -1.07 6.40
N PHE A 62 3.68 -0.81 5.10
CA PHE A 62 2.41 -0.21 4.69
C PHE A 62 1.27 -1.23 4.71
N VAL A 63 1.52 -2.51 4.42
CA VAL A 63 0.46 -3.53 4.49
C VAL A 63 -0.09 -3.65 5.91
N LEU A 64 0.79 -3.76 6.92
CA LEU A 64 0.37 -3.85 8.31
C LEU A 64 -0.24 -2.54 8.81
N ALA A 65 0.34 -1.39 8.46
CA ALA A 65 -0.19 -0.09 8.85
C ALA A 65 -1.59 0.18 8.27
N ILE A 66 -1.81 -0.19 7.01
CA ILE A 66 -3.11 -0.05 6.36
C ILE A 66 -4.13 -0.99 7.00
N LEU A 67 -3.83 -2.28 7.15
CA LEU A 67 -4.78 -3.22 7.77
C LEU A 67 -5.12 -2.85 9.22
N GLN A 68 -4.17 -2.26 9.94
CA GLN A 68 -4.40 -1.74 11.29
C GLN A 68 -5.41 -0.57 11.29
N GLN A 69 -5.30 0.35 10.35
CA GLN A 69 -6.16 1.55 10.28
C GLN A 69 -7.49 1.29 9.58
N LEU A 70 -7.51 0.36 8.62
CA LEU A 70 -8.65 0.12 7.75
C LEU A 70 -9.84 -0.40 8.56
N ASN A 71 -10.99 0.25 8.37
CA ASN A 71 -12.27 -0.21 8.86
C ASN A 71 -13.18 -0.53 7.68
N VAL A 72 -13.64 -1.77 7.59
CA VAL A 72 -14.47 -2.26 6.47
C VAL A 72 -15.71 -2.94 7.01
N ASP A 73 -16.86 -2.36 6.67
CA ASP A 73 -18.16 -2.95 6.89
C ASP A 73 -18.56 -3.83 5.69
N GLU A 74 -19.46 -4.79 5.91
CA GLU A 74 -19.90 -5.74 4.87
C GLU A 74 -20.49 -5.07 3.61
N LYS A 75 -21.02 -3.85 3.78
CA LYS A 75 -21.66 -3.07 2.71
C LYS A 75 -20.72 -2.09 2.01
N ASP A 76 -19.46 -1.97 2.45
CA ASP A 76 -18.51 -1.05 1.84
C ASP A 76 -18.21 -1.48 0.40
N THR A 77 -18.52 -0.60 -0.54
CA THR A 77 -18.23 -0.81 -1.97
C THR A 77 -17.04 -0.01 -2.49
N ASP A 78 -16.49 0.86 -1.64
CA ASP A 78 -15.56 1.90 -2.05
C ASP A 78 -14.10 1.46 -1.93
N VAL A 79 -13.27 1.96 -2.85
CA VAL A 79 -11.82 1.83 -2.75
C VAL A 79 -11.32 2.83 -1.70
N LYS A 80 -10.90 2.31 -0.54
CA LYS A 80 -10.33 3.11 0.56
C LYS A 80 -8.81 3.19 0.51
N VAL A 81 -8.17 2.26 -0.19
CA VAL A 81 -6.71 2.16 -0.27
C VAL A 81 -6.29 2.01 -1.72
N LEU A 82 -5.40 2.89 -2.17
CA LEU A 82 -4.77 2.81 -3.49
C LEU A 82 -3.27 2.63 -3.34
N ILE A 83 -2.73 1.54 -3.89
CA ILE A 83 -1.30 1.29 -3.99
C ILE A 83 -0.89 1.27 -5.47
N MET A 84 0.12 2.07 -5.81
CA MET A 84 0.74 2.04 -7.13
C MET A 84 2.19 1.60 -7.06
N CYS A 85 2.62 0.87 -8.08
CA CYS A 85 4.00 0.41 -8.22
C CYS A 85 4.42 0.27 -9.70
N HIS A 86 5.72 0.08 -9.94
CA HIS A 86 6.29 0.18 -11.28
C HIS A 86 5.96 -1.00 -12.21
N THR A 87 5.86 -2.21 -11.65
CA THR A 87 5.77 -3.46 -12.42
C THR A 87 4.52 -4.27 -12.07
N ARG A 88 4.13 -5.18 -12.97
CA ARG A 88 2.95 -6.05 -12.79
C ARG A 88 3.23 -7.12 -11.74
N GLU A 89 4.46 -7.62 -11.76
CA GLU A 89 4.98 -8.63 -10.84
C GLU A 89 4.96 -8.09 -9.41
N LEU A 90 5.43 -6.85 -9.21
CA LEU A 90 5.38 -6.21 -7.90
C LEU A 90 3.94 -5.96 -7.43
N ALA A 91 3.04 -5.53 -8.33
CA ALA A 91 1.63 -5.35 -7.98
C ALA A 91 1.00 -6.66 -7.48
N TYR A 92 1.29 -7.78 -8.15
CA TYR A 92 0.82 -9.10 -7.73
C TYR A 92 1.44 -9.55 -6.40
N GLN A 93 2.74 -9.29 -6.19
CA GLN A 93 3.41 -9.59 -4.92
C GLN A 93 2.79 -8.82 -3.75
N ILE A 94 2.53 -7.51 -3.91
CA ILE A 94 1.88 -6.69 -2.89
C ILE A 94 0.47 -7.21 -2.59
N LYS A 95 -0.30 -7.58 -3.63
CA LYS A 95 -1.63 -8.19 -3.46
C LYS A 95 -1.57 -9.47 -2.62
N ASN A 96 -0.59 -10.32 -2.86
CA ASN A 96 -0.41 -11.55 -2.07
C ASN A 96 -0.01 -11.26 -0.61
N GLU A 97 0.77 -10.21 -0.35
CA GLU A 97 1.06 -9.79 1.02
C GLU A 97 -0.22 -9.33 1.74
N PHE A 98 -1.09 -8.57 1.07
CA PHE A 98 -2.41 -8.25 1.61
C PHE A 98 -3.23 -9.51 1.89
N ASP A 99 -3.29 -10.49 0.99
CA ASP A 99 -4.02 -11.75 1.25
C ASP A 99 -3.51 -12.47 2.50
N ARG A 100 -2.19 -12.55 2.66
CA ARG A 100 -1.55 -13.21 3.79
C ARG A 100 -1.91 -12.55 5.12
N PHE A 101 -1.78 -11.22 5.19
CA PHE A 101 -1.99 -10.48 6.43
C PHE A 101 -3.48 -10.16 6.72
N SER A 102 -4.33 -10.19 5.69
CA SER A 102 -5.79 -10.00 5.83
C SER A 102 -6.56 -11.31 6.03
N LYS A 103 -5.87 -12.46 6.20
CA LYS A 103 -6.47 -13.79 6.41
C LYS A 103 -7.62 -13.83 7.44
N TYR A 104 -7.53 -13.00 8.48
CA TYR A 104 -8.51 -12.93 9.57
C TYR A 104 -9.44 -11.71 9.49
N PHE A 105 -9.51 -11.04 8.33
CA PHE A 105 -10.36 -9.88 8.06
C PHE A 105 -11.40 -10.25 6.98
N PRO A 106 -12.54 -10.86 7.35
CA PRO A 106 -13.46 -11.48 6.39
C PRO A 106 -14.09 -10.49 5.39
N ASN A 107 -14.18 -9.21 5.76
CA ASN A 107 -14.78 -8.16 4.92
C ASN A 107 -13.77 -7.46 4.02
N VAL A 108 -12.46 -7.62 4.27
CA VAL A 108 -11.43 -6.92 3.50
C VAL A 108 -11.21 -7.66 2.19
N LYS A 109 -11.50 -6.97 1.08
CA LYS A 109 -11.23 -7.47 -0.26
C LYS A 109 -10.16 -6.62 -0.91
N ASN A 110 -9.28 -7.27 -1.66
CA ASN A 110 -8.26 -6.62 -2.46
C ASN A 110 -8.38 -7.02 -3.94
N GLY A 111 -7.93 -6.12 -4.82
CA GLY A 111 -7.90 -6.32 -6.26
C GLY A 111 -6.58 -5.81 -6.84
N VAL A 112 -6.19 -6.37 -7.99
CA VAL A 112 -4.99 -5.95 -8.72
C VAL A 112 -5.34 -5.58 -10.16
N VAL A 113 -4.82 -4.46 -10.67
CA VAL A 113 -5.07 -3.99 -12.03
C VAL A 113 -3.77 -3.54 -12.72
N TYR A 114 -3.49 -4.09 -13.91
CA TYR A 114 -2.30 -3.72 -14.67
C TYR A 114 -2.44 -3.93 -16.18
N GLY A 115 -1.59 -3.27 -16.97
CA GLY A 115 -1.56 -3.37 -18.44
C GLY A 115 -1.37 -4.81 -18.97
N GLY A 116 -1.73 -5.06 -20.23
CA GLY A 116 -1.44 -6.34 -20.91
C GLY A 116 -2.49 -7.44 -20.74
N VAL A 117 -3.52 -7.21 -19.94
CA VAL A 117 -4.78 -7.99 -19.92
C VAL A 117 -5.96 -7.13 -20.38
N PRO A 118 -7.05 -7.70 -20.89
CA PRO A 118 -8.24 -6.94 -21.26
C PRO A 118 -8.77 -6.08 -20.11
N ILE A 119 -8.96 -4.78 -20.35
CA ILE A 119 -9.49 -3.87 -19.31
C ILE A 119 -10.93 -4.23 -18.88
N SER A 120 -11.66 -4.98 -19.70
CA SER A 120 -12.99 -5.50 -19.35
C SER A 120 -12.96 -6.40 -18.12
N GLU A 121 -11.89 -7.18 -17.91
CA GLU A 121 -11.74 -8.05 -16.74
C GLU A 121 -11.61 -7.21 -15.45
N ASP A 122 -10.83 -6.12 -15.50
CA ASP A 122 -10.72 -5.19 -14.37
C ASP A 122 -12.06 -4.53 -14.04
N LYS A 123 -12.83 -4.11 -15.07
CA LYS A 123 -14.16 -3.50 -14.88
C LYS A 123 -15.14 -4.48 -14.24
N GLU A 124 -15.10 -5.74 -14.66
CA GLU A 124 -15.92 -6.80 -14.07
C GLU A 124 -15.53 -7.03 -12.60
N MET A 125 -14.23 -7.14 -12.30
CA MET A 125 -13.75 -7.28 -10.93
C MET A 125 -14.17 -6.10 -10.05
N LEU A 126 -14.00 -4.85 -10.50
CA LEU A 126 -14.38 -3.66 -9.75
C LEU A 126 -15.90 -3.59 -9.49
N SER A 127 -16.72 -3.98 -10.47
CA SER A 127 -18.19 -3.92 -10.36
C SER A 127 -18.81 -5.07 -9.56
N LYS A 128 -18.12 -6.20 -9.41
CA LYS A 128 -18.65 -7.38 -8.71
C LYS A 128 -18.02 -7.61 -7.35
N ALA A 129 -16.69 -7.50 -7.27
CA ALA A 129 -15.96 -7.83 -6.05
C ALA A 129 -15.96 -6.66 -5.06
N HIS A 130 -15.95 -5.42 -5.56
CA HIS A 130 -15.82 -4.18 -4.77
C HIS A 130 -14.63 -4.24 -3.80
N PRO A 131 -13.38 -4.23 -4.31
CA PRO A 131 -12.20 -4.27 -3.45
C PRO A 131 -12.03 -2.95 -2.68
N GLN A 132 -11.81 -3.01 -1.37
CA GLN A 132 -11.45 -1.82 -0.58
C GLN A 132 -9.97 -1.46 -0.74
N ILE A 133 -9.15 -2.43 -1.14
CA ILE A 133 -7.72 -2.25 -1.40
C ILE A 133 -7.46 -2.52 -2.88
N LEU A 134 -7.03 -1.49 -3.61
CA LEU A 134 -6.68 -1.62 -5.02
C LEU A 134 -5.17 -1.43 -5.21
N ILE A 135 -4.54 -2.42 -5.83
CA ILE A 135 -3.13 -2.39 -6.21
C ILE A 135 -3.04 -2.28 -7.73
N GLY A 136 -2.17 -1.44 -8.28
CA GLY A 136 -2.02 -1.42 -9.73
C GLY A 136 -0.86 -0.63 -10.31
N THR A 137 -0.66 -0.81 -11.60
CA THR A 137 0.30 0.00 -12.36
C THR A 137 -0.36 1.33 -12.78
N PRO A 138 0.35 2.48 -12.72
CA PRO A 138 -0.24 3.81 -12.93
C PRO A 138 -1.08 3.96 -14.20
N GLY A 139 -0.57 3.52 -15.36
CA GLY A 139 -1.28 3.65 -16.62
C GLY A 139 -2.62 2.90 -16.67
N ARG A 140 -2.73 1.74 -16.00
CA ARG A 140 -4.00 0.99 -15.93
C ARG A 140 -4.98 1.65 -14.95
N VAL A 141 -4.51 2.05 -13.77
CA VAL A 141 -5.33 2.77 -12.79
C VAL A 141 -5.91 4.03 -13.43
N LEU A 142 -5.08 4.84 -14.08
CA LEU A 142 -5.53 6.06 -14.76
C LEU A 142 -6.57 5.77 -15.86
N ALA A 143 -6.39 4.71 -16.65
CA ALA A 143 -7.35 4.34 -17.67
C ALA A 143 -8.73 3.99 -17.08
N LEU A 144 -8.77 3.32 -15.92
CA LEU A 144 -10.00 2.98 -15.20
C LEU A 144 -10.68 4.21 -14.61
N VAL A 145 -9.89 5.13 -14.03
CA VAL A 145 -10.39 6.42 -13.50
C VAL A 145 -10.98 7.27 -14.62
N ARG A 146 -10.24 7.49 -15.72
CA ARG A 146 -10.72 8.27 -16.89
C ARG A 146 -11.95 7.63 -17.55
N GLY A 147 -12.03 6.30 -17.53
CA GLY A 147 -13.18 5.56 -18.01
C GLY A 147 -14.38 5.57 -17.06
N LYS A 148 -14.28 6.24 -15.90
CA LYS A 148 -15.31 6.26 -14.84
C LYS A 148 -15.71 4.87 -14.35
N HIS A 149 -14.75 3.95 -14.34
CA HIS A 149 -14.92 2.59 -13.81
C HIS A 149 -14.29 2.40 -12.43
N LEU A 150 -13.50 3.37 -11.99
CA LEU A 150 -12.85 3.39 -10.70
C LEU A 150 -13.07 4.77 -10.08
N ASP A 151 -13.77 4.81 -8.96
CA ASP A 151 -13.94 6.00 -8.13
C ASP A 151 -12.90 6.00 -7.01
N LEU A 152 -12.18 7.10 -6.87
CA LEU A 152 -11.12 7.30 -5.88
C LEU A 152 -11.47 8.35 -4.82
N SER A 153 -12.70 8.87 -4.84
CA SER A 153 -13.17 9.93 -3.93
C SER A 153 -13.23 9.51 -2.45
N HIS A 154 -13.09 8.22 -2.17
CA HIS A 154 -13.10 7.63 -0.83
C HIS A 154 -11.72 7.09 -0.39
N VAL A 155 -10.66 7.37 -1.14
CA VAL A 155 -9.31 6.91 -0.78
C VAL A 155 -8.81 7.60 0.49
N GLU A 156 -8.54 6.81 1.52
CA GLU A 156 -7.99 7.20 2.82
C GLU A 156 -6.48 7.00 2.88
N HIS A 157 -5.95 6.05 2.09
CA HIS A 157 -4.53 5.71 2.04
C HIS A 157 -4.02 5.63 0.60
N PHE A 158 -2.97 6.38 0.30
CA PHE A 158 -2.30 6.38 -1.00
C PHE A 158 -0.84 5.93 -0.84
N VAL A 159 -0.46 4.85 -1.51
CA VAL A 159 0.89 4.29 -1.42
C VAL A 159 1.58 4.28 -2.78
N LEU A 160 2.85 4.66 -2.81
CA LEU A 160 3.72 4.49 -3.96
C LEU A 160 4.93 3.64 -3.57
N ASP A 161 4.99 2.39 -4.05
CA ASP A 161 6.15 1.51 -3.88
C ASP A 161 7.05 1.56 -5.11
N GLU A 162 8.36 1.41 -4.90
CA GLU A 162 9.40 1.76 -5.88
C GLU A 162 9.19 3.16 -6.47
N CYS A 163 8.97 4.15 -5.60
CA CYS A 163 8.63 5.50 -6.01
C CYS A 163 9.70 6.15 -6.89
N ASP A 164 10.97 5.76 -6.73
CA ASP A 164 12.06 6.19 -7.60
C ASP A 164 11.84 5.76 -9.06
N LYS A 165 11.53 4.48 -9.29
CA LYS A 165 11.21 3.95 -10.63
C LYS A 165 9.93 4.53 -11.20
N CYS A 166 8.96 4.79 -10.32
CA CYS A 166 7.67 5.34 -10.70
C CYS A 166 7.76 6.81 -11.15
N LEU A 167 8.58 7.62 -10.47
CA LEU A 167 8.65 9.06 -10.69
C LEU A 167 9.77 9.49 -11.66
N ASP A 168 10.74 8.61 -11.94
CA ASP A 168 11.82 8.84 -12.91
C ASP A 168 11.31 8.93 -14.36
N LYS A 169 10.32 8.09 -14.72
CA LYS A 169 9.71 8.12 -16.06
C LYS A 169 8.62 9.19 -16.15
N LEU A 170 8.76 10.12 -17.09
CA LEU A 170 7.88 11.30 -17.21
C LEU A 170 6.41 10.92 -17.45
N ASP A 171 6.15 9.93 -18.29
CA ASP A 171 4.82 9.41 -18.57
C ASP A 171 4.18 8.81 -17.31
N MET A 172 4.90 7.93 -16.62
CA MET A 172 4.43 7.31 -15.39
C MET A 172 4.19 8.32 -14.27
N ARG A 173 5.08 9.30 -14.12
CA ARG A 173 4.91 10.41 -13.18
C ARG A 173 3.64 11.22 -13.46
N LYS A 174 3.38 11.57 -14.72
CA LYS A 174 2.17 12.29 -15.11
C LYS A 174 0.91 11.47 -14.81
N ASP A 175 0.97 10.17 -15.04
CA ASP A 175 -0.14 9.27 -14.73
C ASP A 175 -0.42 9.24 -13.22
N ILE A 176 0.63 9.07 -12.39
CA ILE A 176 0.51 9.09 -10.93
C ILE A 176 -0.06 10.41 -10.43
N GLN A 177 0.43 11.55 -10.95
CA GLN A 177 -0.09 12.87 -10.58
C GLN A 177 -1.56 13.03 -10.96
N SER A 178 -1.95 12.55 -12.15
CA SER A 178 -3.34 12.57 -12.62
C SER A 178 -4.24 11.70 -11.75
N VAL A 179 -3.76 10.56 -11.27
CA VAL A 179 -4.51 9.70 -10.33
C VAL A 179 -4.59 10.34 -8.95
N PHE A 180 -3.49 10.94 -8.47
CA PHE A 180 -3.42 11.52 -7.13
C PHE A 180 -4.43 12.67 -6.94
N VAL A 181 -4.63 13.52 -7.95
CA VAL A 181 -5.58 14.63 -7.88
C VAL A 181 -7.05 14.18 -7.87
N GLU A 182 -7.34 12.93 -8.25
CA GLU A 182 -8.67 12.33 -8.20
C GLU A 182 -8.99 11.71 -6.82
N THR A 183 -8.03 11.79 -5.88
CA THR A 183 -8.20 11.30 -4.49
C THR A 183 -8.40 12.46 -3.52
N PRO A 184 -9.00 12.23 -2.33
CA PRO A 184 -9.16 13.26 -1.30
C PRO A 184 -7.85 13.96 -0.90
N VAL A 185 -7.94 15.25 -0.57
CA VAL A 185 -6.78 16.00 -0.02
C VAL A 185 -6.36 15.41 1.33
N LYS A 186 -7.33 15.10 2.19
CA LYS A 186 -7.09 14.48 3.50
C LYS A 186 -7.04 12.96 3.34
N LYS A 187 -5.82 12.43 3.26
CA LYS A 187 -5.49 11.01 3.20
C LYS A 187 -4.07 10.82 3.72
N GLN A 188 -3.72 9.62 4.16
CA GLN A 188 -2.34 9.26 4.46
C GLN A 188 -1.59 8.93 3.17
N VAL A 189 -0.40 9.51 2.99
CA VAL A 189 0.47 9.25 1.84
C VAL A 189 1.74 8.53 2.32
N MET A 190 2.04 7.39 1.72
CA MET A 190 3.26 6.65 2.02
C MET A 190 4.04 6.32 0.74
N MET A 191 5.32 6.65 0.72
CA MET A 191 6.20 6.42 -0.42
C MET A 191 7.43 5.60 0.01
N PHE A 192 7.72 4.55 -0.74
CA PHE A 192 8.79 3.60 -0.44
C PHE A 192 9.72 3.46 -1.64
N SER A 193 11.02 3.42 -1.35
CA SER A 193 12.03 3.21 -2.38
C SER A 193 13.30 2.55 -1.85
N ALA A 194 14.02 1.85 -2.73
CA ALA A 194 15.38 1.41 -2.47
C ALA A 194 16.40 2.55 -2.57
N THR A 195 16.17 3.50 -3.48
CA THR A 195 17.07 4.64 -3.73
C THR A 195 16.31 5.95 -3.76
N MET A 196 16.84 7.01 -3.14
CA MET A 196 16.15 8.29 -3.09
C MET A 196 17.16 9.41 -3.32
N SER A 197 17.18 9.96 -4.54
CA SER A 197 17.97 11.15 -4.85
C SER A 197 17.41 12.37 -4.11
N LYS A 198 18.21 13.44 -3.97
CA LYS A 198 17.73 14.71 -3.39
C LYS A 198 16.55 15.28 -4.15
N GLU A 199 16.62 15.23 -5.49
CA GLU A 199 15.55 15.70 -6.37
C GLU A 199 14.26 14.89 -6.17
N MET A 200 14.37 13.57 -6.04
CA MET A 200 13.24 12.70 -5.76
C MET A 200 12.56 13.05 -4.44
N ARG A 201 13.34 13.31 -3.38
CA ARG A 201 12.80 13.74 -2.08
C ARG A 201 11.98 15.03 -2.18
N GLU A 202 12.44 15.99 -2.98
CA GLU A 202 11.72 17.24 -3.20
C GLU A 202 10.43 17.03 -4.01
N VAL A 203 10.40 16.07 -4.93
CA VAL A 203 9.16 15.69 -5.65
C VAL A 203 8.17 15.05 -4.69
N CYS A 204 8.60 14.11 -3.85
CA CYS A 204 7.73 13.43 -2.88
C CYS A 204 7.11 14.39 -1.86
N LYS A 205 7.85 15.42 -1.40
CA LYS A 205 7.35 16.41 -0.42
C LYS A 205 6.34 17.41 -0.98
N ARG A 206 6.26 17.55 -2.30
CA ARG A 206 5.37 18.51 -2.99
C ARG A 206 4.07 17.87 -3.46
N SER A 207 3.91 16.56 -3.25
CA SER A 207 2.80 15.75 -3.73
C SER A 207 1.78 15.57 -2.62
#